data_AF-A0A0U2ZV41-F1
#
_entry.id   AF-A0A0U2ZV41-F1
#
_cell.length_a   1.000
_cell.length_b   1.000
_cell.length_c   1.000
_cell.angle_alpha   90.00
_cell.angle_beta   90.00
_cell.angle_gamma   90.00
#
_symmetry.space_group_name_H-M   'P 1'
#
loop_
_entity.id
_entity.type
_entity.pdbx_description
1 polymer ?
#
loop_
_entity_poly.entity_id
_entity_poly.type
_entity_poly.pdbx_seq_one_letter_code
_entity_poly.pdbx_strand_id
1 'polypeptide(L)' 'MTTQTVPTIASGLIGNDSILHHIKNTYHELTAAFERHMGMSRARWAILNRLSREENLTQAALAQLLDVDAAAVTRQTV' A
#
# COMPACT_ATOMS: atom_id res chain seq x y z
N MET A 1 -38.94 -36.09 14.51
CA MET A 1 -39.26 -34.85 13.76
C MET A 1 -38.35 -33.75 14.30
N THR A 2 -37.15 -33.59 13.74
CA THR A 2 -36.13 -32.64 14.22
C THR A 2 -36.08 -31.46 13.27
N THR A 3 -36.58 -30.30 13.70
CA THR A 3 -36.43 -29.03 12.99
C THR A 3 -35.00 -28.53 13.14
N GLN A 4 -34.19 -28.68 12.10
CA GLN A 4 -32.88 -28.06 12.01
C GLN A 4 -33.07 -26.62 11.51
N THR A 5 -33.03 -25.67 12.43
CA THR A 5 -32.94 -24.24 12.12
C THR A 5 -31.55 -23.96 11.53
N VAL A 6 -31.51 -23.78 10.20
CA VAL A 6 -30.32 -23.31 9.49
C VAL A 6 -30.07 -21.85 9.87
N PRO A 7 -28.91 -21.48 10.44
CA PRO A 7 -28.58 -20.08 10.63
C PRO A 7 -28.16 -19.48 9.28
N THR A 8 -29.09 -18.81 8.62
CA THR A 8 -28.78 -17.87 7.52
C THR A 8 -28.13 -16.64 8.15
N ILE A 9 -26.81 -16.66 8.35
CA ILE A 9 -26.06 -15.50 8.87
C ILE A 9 -24.94 -15.16 7.88
N ALA A 10 -25.13 -14.02 7.20
CA ALA A 10 -24.07 -13.06 6.85
C ALA A 10 -22.91 -13.47 5.90
N SER A 11 -23.11 -14.40 4.95
CA SER A 11 -22.03 -14.75 3.99
C SER A 11 -21.55 -13.60 3.09
N GLY A 12 -22.30 -12.50 2.95
CA GLY A 12 -21.97 -11.40 2.04
C GLY A 12 -20.95 -10.38 2.55
N LEU A 13 -20.86 -10.16 3.87
CA LEU A 13 -19.97 -9.15 4.45
C LEU A 13 -18.59 -9.73 4.82
N ILE A 14 -18.55 -11.00 5.23
CA ILE A 14 -17.31 -11.70 5.63
C ILE A 14 -16.35 -11.85 4.45
N GLY A 15 -16.85 -12.02 3.22
CA GLY A 15 -16.02 -12.21 2.03
C GLY A 15 -15.20 -10.98 1.66
N ASN A 16 -15.79 -9.79 1.68
CA ASN A 16 -15.11 -8.56 1.26
C ASN A 16 -14.09 -8.10 2.30
N ASP A 17 -14.45 -8.15 3.59
CA ASP A 17 -13.52 -7.82 4.68
C ASP A 17 -12.35 -8.81 4.72
N SER A 18 -12.60 -10.09 4.45
CA SER A 18 -11.57 -11.12 4.36
C SER A 18 -10.64 -10.92 3.15
N ILE A 19 -11.16 -10.53 1.99
CA ILE A 19 -10.34 -10.26 0.79
C ILE A 19 -9.48 -9.02 0.98
N LEU A 20 -10.05 -7.93 1.50
CA LEU A 20 -9.29 -6.71 1.80
C LEU A 20 -8.19 -6.96 2.84
N HIS A 21 -8.50 -7.73 3.88
CA HIS A 21 -7.52 -8.13 4.87
C HIS A 21 -6.39 -8.98 4.26
N HIS A 22 -6.73 -9.92 3.37
CA HIS A 22 -5.73 -10.73 2.68
C HIS A 22 -4.84 -9.89 1.76
N ILE A 23 -5.42 -8.99 0.96
CA ILE A 23 -4.67 -8.05 0.12
C ILE A 23 -3.73 -7.18 0.96
N LYS A 24 -4.22 -6.65 2.09
CA LYS A 24 -3.42 -5.85 3.01
C LYS A 24 -2.22 -6.63 3.55
N ASN A 25 -2.43 -7.87 3.99
CA ASN A 25 -1.35 -8.70 4.54
C ASN A 25 -0.31 -9.02 3.46
N THR A 26 -0.75 -9.45 2.28
CA THR A 26 0.14 -9.71 1.14
C THR A 26 0.91 -8.46 0.74
N TYR A 27 0.26 -7.29 0.73
CA TYR A 27 0.92 -6.02 0.45
C TYR A 27 2.00 -5.69 1.48
N HIS A 28 1.75 -5.92 2.77
CA HIS A 28 2.74 -5.69 3.82
C HIS A 28 3.92 -6.65 3.71
N GLU A 29 3.68 -7.93 3.47
CA GLU A 29 4.73 -8.93 3.30
C GLU A 29 5.62 -8.63 2.08
N LEU A 30 4.99 -8.30 0.95
CA LEU A 30 5.70 -7.92 -0.26
C LEU A 30 6.52 -6.64 -0.05
N THR A 31 5.95 -5.64 0.62
CA THR A 31 6.65 -4.39 0.93
C THR A 31 7.86 -4.66 1.82
N ALA A 32 7.72 -5.46 2.87
CA ALA A 32 8.84 -5.80 3.75
C ALA A 32 9.97 -6.56 3.02
N ALA A 33 9.61 -7.50 2.14
CA ALA A 33 10.58 -8.21 1.31
C ALA A 33 11.31 -7.26 0.34
N PHE A 34 10.56 -6.37 -0.30
CA PHE A 34 11.11 -5.35 -1.19
C PHE A 34 12.09 -4.42 -0.46
N GLU A 35 11.71 -3.89 0.70
CA GLU A 35 12.55 -2.95 1.45
C GLU A 35 13.84 -3.60 1.96
N ARG A 36 13.78 -4.87 2.39
CA ARG A 36 14.97 -5.65 2.74
C ARG A 36 15.88 -5.87 1.54
N HIS A 37 15.31 -6.13 0.37
CA HIS A 37 16.09 -6.37 -0.85
C HIS A 37 16.75 -5.09 -1.37
N MET A 38 16.02 -3.98 -1.37
CA MET A 38 16.49 -2.69 -1.90
C MET A 38 17.31 -1.88 -0.89
N GLY A 39 17.28 -2.23 0.39
CA GLY A 39 17.96 -1.50 1.46
C GLY A 39 17.35 -0.11 1.73
N MET A 40 16.15 0.16 1.22
CA MET A 40 15.46 1.44 1.36
C MET A 40 13.95 1.24 1.28
N SER A 41 13.19 2.22 1.78
CA SER A 41 11.72 2.19 1.72
C SER A 41 11.21 2.18 0.28
N ARG A 42 10.02 1.58 0.07
CA ARG A 42 9.36 1.60 -1.25
C ARG A 42 9.15 3.03 -1.76
N ALA A 43 8.80 3.95 -0.88
CA ALA A 43 8.60 5.36 -1.21
C ALA A 43 9.90 6.02 -1.69
N ARG A 44 11.02 5.80 -1.01
CA ARG A 44 12.33 6.33 -1.41
C ARG A 44 12.77 5.77 -2.75
N TRP A 45 12.61 4.47 -2.98
CA TRP A 45 12.91 3.89 -4.30
C TRP A 45 12.04 4.50 -5.41
N ALA A 46 10.75 4.69 -5.16
CA ALA A 46 9.84 5.28 -6.14
C ALA A 46 10.26 6.71 -6.51
N ILE A 47 10.70 7.51 -5.54
CA ILE A 47 11.29 8.84 -5.76
C ILE A 47 12.52 8.75 -6.65
N LEU A 48 13.51 7.91 -6.29
CA LEU A 48 14.77 7.80 -7.01
C LEU A 48 14.59 7.26 -8.44
N ASN A 49 13.73 6.26 -8.64
CA ASN A 49 13.43 5.71 -9.95
C ASN A 49 12.72 6.74 -10.87
N ARG A 50 12.05 7.75 -10.28
CA ARG A 50 11.45 8.85 -11.04
C ARG A 50 12.46 9.95 -11.33
N LEU A 51 13.25 10.35 -10.34
CA LEU A 51 14.37 11.29 -10.52
C LEU A 51 15.39 10.77 -11.53
N SER A 52 15.63 9.46 -11.60
CA SER A 52 16.53 8.89 -12.60
C SER A 52 15.95 8.87 -14.02
N ARG A 53 14.64 9.11 -14.17
CA ARG A 53 13.93 9.06 -15.45
C ARG A 53 13.52 10.44 -15.97
N GLU A 54 13.46 11.44 -15.10
CA GLU A 54 13.04 12.80 -15.42
C GLU A 54 14.10 13.79 -14.94
N GLU A 55 14.70 14.56 -15.87
CA GLU A 55 15.79 15.49 -15.55
C GLU A 55 15.34 16.70 -14.69
N ASN A 56 14.04 16.97 -14.55
CA ASN A 56 13.52 18.11 -13.80
C ASN A 56 12.14 17.83 -13.15
N LEU A 57 12.13 17.09 -12.04
CA LEU A 57 10.93 16.92 -11.21
C LEU A 57 10.88 17.98 -10.10
N THR A 58 9.86 18.83 -10.13
CA THR A 58 9.59 19.76 -9.03
C THR A 58 9.02 19.02 -7.82
N GLN A 59 9.34 19.48 -6.62
CA GLN A 59 8.91 18.85 -5.36
C GLN A 59 7.38 18.70 -5.25
N ALA A 60 6.61 19.60 -5.88
CA ALA A 60 5.16 19.55 -5.95
C ALA A 60 4.64 18.41 -6.85
N ALA A 61 5.31 18.15 -7.98
CA ALA A 61 4.98 17.01 -8.85
C ALA A 61 5.28 15.68 -8.15
N LEU A 62 6.34 15.63 -7.34
CA LEU A 62 6.70 14.46 -6.54
C LEU A 62 5.62 14.14 -5.47
N ALA A 63 5.09 15.16 -4.80
CA ALA A 63 4.05 15.00 -3.78
C ALA A 63 2.72 14.53 -4.37
N GLN A 64 2.28 15.10 -5.49
CA GLN A 64 1.06 14.67 -6.19
C GLN A 64 1.16 13.23 -6.70
N LEU A 65 2.34 12.80 -7.17
CA LEU A 65 2.51 11.49 -7.80
C LEU A 65 2.60 10.34 -6.78
N LEU A 66 3.11 10.61 -5.59
CA LEU A 66 3.25 9.60 -4.53
C LEU A 66 2.00 9.48 -3.65
N ASP A 67 0.98 10.30 -3.90
CA ASP A 67 -0.24 10.41 -3.08
C ASP A 67 0.09 10.59 -1.59
N VAL A 68 1.14 11.35 -1.32
CA VAL A 68 1.59 11.67 0.04
C VAL A 68 1.59 13.18 0.18
N ASP A 69 1.15 13.64 1.35
CA ASP A 69 1.20 15.04 1.72
C ASP A 69 2.60 15.63 1.43
N ALA A 70 2.66 16.86 0.93
CA ALA A 70 3.92 17.53 0.59
C ALA A 70 4.88 17.57 1.79
N ALA A 71 4.35 17.60 3.02
CA ALA A 71 5.13 17.51 4.25
C ALA A 71 5.81 16.15 4.48
N ALA A 72 5.30 15.06 3.88
CA ALA A 72 5.94 13.75 3.91
C ALA A 72 7.12 13.67 2.94
N VAL A 73 7.05 14.37 1.81
CA VAL A 73 8.16 14.50 0.85
C VAL A 73 9.34 15.22 1.48
N THR A 74 9.11 16.36 2.14
CA THR A 74 10.17 17.12 2.82
C THR A 74 10.87 16.33 3.93
N ARG A 75 10.14 15.43 4.61
CA ARG A 75 10.71 14.56 5.66
C ARG A 75 11.64 13.46 5.13
N GLN A 76 11.60 13.14 3.84
CA GLN A 76 12.42 12.09 3.23
C GLN A 76 13.73 12.63 2.62
N THR A 77 13.79 13.94 2.36
CA THR A 77 14.90 14.64 1.69
C THR A 77 15.84 15.38 2.65
N VAL A 78 15.57 15.37 3.96
CA VAL A 78 16.45 15.89 5.03
C VAL A 78 17.30 14.75 5.60
#